data_AF-A0A3G8ZJQ3-F1
#
_entry.id   AF-A0A3G8ZJQ3-F1
#
_cell.length_a   1.000
_cell.length_b   1.000
_cell.length_c   1.000
_cell.angle_alpha   90.00
_cell.angle_beta   90.00
_cell.angle_gamma   90.00
#
_symmetry.space_group_name_H-M   'P 1'
#
loop_
_entity.id
_entity.type
_entity.pdbx_description
1 polymer ?
#
loop_
_entity_poly.entity_id
_entity_poly.type
_entity_poly.pdbx_seq_one_letter_code
_entity_poly.pdbx_strand_id
1 'polypeptide(L)'
;MDSATAPQESKLKQAINGPLLYLFILGDVLGAGIYALVGKVAGEVGGAIWVPLLVALFLAMLTAASYAELVTKYPKAGGAALFAERAFKLPWLSFLVGFCMLAAGVTSAAGLSLAFAGDYLKPFLDVPAVPAALIFLVLVAFINARGVKESVRANVIMTVIEVSGLVLVIVLVGLMLGNGDGDVSRVVEFNPEVSPAAGILAASLLAYYSFVGFETSANVAEEVRDVHRVYPKALFASLLTAGVIYVLIGLASSIALSPEELNESSGPLLQVVQATGFGVPDWLFGLIALVAVANGALLTMIMASRLTFGMAEQSLLPRALGRVLPKRQTPWVAIIVTTVAAMALTATGDLQSLAETVVLLLLFVFISTNVAVLVLRRDKVEHKHFRAPTVIPYLALASCALLLTQQGGAIWLRAGILLAIGLALFFLVRWLSPRKLGEDSHNDAPVKESGNAL
;
A
#
# COMPACT_ATOMS: atom_id res chain seq x y z
N MET A 1 44.90 -12.06 -2.06
CA MET A 1 44.42 -11.96 -0.66
C MET A 1 43.02 -11.42 -0.75
N ASP A 2 42.07 -12.34 -0.86
CA ASP A 2 40.65 -12.04 -1.05
C ASP A 2 40.06 -11.60 0.29
N SER A 3 39.72 -10.31 0.38
CA SER A 3 38.87 -9.81 1.47
C SER A 3 37.46 -10.29 1.20
N ALA A 4 37.15 -11.52 1.61
CA ALA A 4 35.78 -12.01 1.72
C ALA A 4 35.03 -11.06 2.67
N THR A 5 34.20 -10.18 2.11
CA THR A 5 33.25 -9.39 2.88
C THR A 5 32.30 -10.36 3.56
N ALA A 6 32.46 -10.53 4.87
CA ALA A 6 31.54 -11.32 5.68
C ALA A 6 30.10 -10.84 5.42
N PRO A 7 29.12 -11.75 5.30
CA PRO A 7 27.73 -11.34 5.18
C PRO A 7 27.37 -10.54 6.42
N GLN A 8 27.03 -9.26 6.26
CA GLN A 8 26.50 -8.45 7.37
C GLN A 8 25.31 -9.18 7.97
N GLU A 9 25.48 -9.71 9.18
CA GLU A 9 24.44 -10.44 9.90
C GLU A 9 23.21 -9.56 10.05
N SER A 10 22.04 -10.09 9.68
CA SER A 10 20.76 -9.45 9.95
C SER A 10 20.65 -9.24 11.45
N LYS A 11 20.46 -7.99 11.90
CA LYS A 11 20.19 -7.67 13.30
C LYS A 11 18.80 -8.15 13.75
N LEU A 12 17.94 -8.57 12.80
CA LEU A 12 16.56 -8.99 13.04
C LEU A 12 16.42 -10.51 12.98
N LYS A 13 15.57 -11.05 13.87
CA LYS A 13 15.27 -12.49 13.92
C LYS A 13 14.42 -12.89 12.72
N GLN A 14 14.89 -13.85 11.93
CA GLN A 14 14.14 -14.42 10.79
C GLN A 14 12.93 -15.26 11.28
N ALA A 15 11.81 -14.58 11.52
CA ALA A 15 10.59 -15.17 12.06
C ALA A 15 9.52 -15.47 11.01
N ILE A 16 9.59 -14.85 9.82
CA ILE A 16 8.55 -14.93 8.79
C ILE A 16 8.86 -16.07 7.82
N ASN A 17 7.92 -17.00 7.68
CA ASN A 17 7.98 -18.09 6.70
C ASN A 17 7.14 -17.77 5.46
N GLY A 18 7.22 -18.60 4.41
CA GLY A 18 6.52 -18.35 3.14
C GLY A 18 5.01 -18.19 3.24
N PRO A 19 4.28 -19.07 3.94
CA PRO A 19 2.83 -18.92 4.14
C PRO A 19 2.46 -17.63 4.89
N LEU A 20 3.25 -17.26 5.92
CA LEU A 20 3.02 -16.04 6.67
C LEU A 20 3.27 -14.79 5.81
N LEU A 21 4.32 -14.81 4.99
CA LEU A 21 4.59 -13.73 4.03
C LEU A 21 3.49 -13.64 2.97
N TYR A 22 3.01 -14.77 2.46
CA TYR A 22 1.90 -14.80 1.50
C TYR A 22 0.64 -14.18 2.09
N LEU A 23 0.23 -14.57 3.30
CA LEU A 23 -0.94 -14.00 3.96
C LEU A 23 -0.72 -12.52 4.30
N PHE A 24 0.49 -12.14 4.69
CA PHE A 24 0.84 -10.75 4.95
C PHE A 24 0.66 -9.88 3.70
N ILE A 25 1.23 -10.29 2.56
CA ILE A 25 1.08 -9.56 1.30
C ILE A 25 -0.36 -9.59 0.82
N LEU A 26 -1.02 -10.74 0.94
CA LEU A 26 -2.39 -10.91 0.51
C LEU A 26 -3.34 -9.98 1.27
N GLY A 27 -3.20 -9.85 2.59
CA GLY A 27 -4.04 -8.93 3.38
C GLY A 27 -3.74 -7.47 3.13
N ASP A 28 -2.47 -7.12 2.93
CA ASP A 28 -2.11 -5.73 2.64
C ASP A 28 -2.64 -5.30 1.26
N VAL A 29 -2.70 -6.23 0.30
CA VAL A 29 -3.31 -6.02 -1.02
C VAL A 29 -4.83 -6.08 -0.96
N LEU A 30 -5.42 -7.13 -0.37
CA LEU A 30 -6.88 -7.33 -0.14
C LEU A 30 -7.44 -6.36 0.92
N GLY A 31 -6.91 -5.15 1.00
CA GLY A 31 -7.39 -4.13 1.90
C GLY A 31 -8.69 -3.51 1.41
N ALA A 32 -8.99 -2.35 1.96
CA ALA A 32 -10.23 -1.65 1.68
C ALA A 32 -10.39 -1.14 0.24
N GLY A 33 -9.35 -1.19 -0.59
CA GLY A 33 -9.40 -0.66 -1.95
C GLY A 33 -10.59 -1.25 -2.72
N ILE A 34 -10.73 -2.58 -2.72
CA ILE A 34 -11.87 -3.23 -3.38
C ILE A 34 -13.20 -2.96 -2.67
N TYR A 35 -13.19 -2.91 -1.33
CA TYR A 35 -14.41 -2.64 -0.55
C TYR A 35 -14.98 -1.25 -0.81
N ALA A 36 -14.11 -0.25 -1.03
CA ALA A 36 -14.53 1.14 -1.08
C ALA A 36 -14.61 1.69 -2.51
N LEU A 37 -13.76 1.21 -3.43
CA LEU A 37 -13.62 1.81 -4.77
C LEU A 37 -14.24 0.98 -5.89
N VAL A 38 -14.71 -0.25 -5.65
CA VAL A 38 -15.33 -1.05 -6.74
C VAL A 38 -16.51 -0.32 -7.39
N GLY A 39 -17.28 0.45 -6.61
CA GLY A 39 -18.36 1.28 -7.12
C GLY A 39 -17.87 2.44 -7.99
N LYS A 40 -16.76 3.10 -7.61
CA LYS A 40 -16.14 4.15 -8.42
C LYS A 40 -15.53 3.61 -9.71
N VAL A 41 -14.95 2.41 -9.68
CA VAL A 41 -14.51 1.70 -10.89
C VAL A 41 -15.70 1.44 -11.82
N ALA A 42 -16.86 1.06 -11.29
CA ALA A 42 -18.08 0.88 -12.07
C ALA A 42 -18.57 2.18 -12.72
N GLY A 43 -18.48 3.31 -12.03
CA GLY A 43 -18.83 4.62 -12.60
C GLY A 43 -17.99 5.00 -13.83
N GLU A 44 -16.68 4.67 -13.81
CA GLU A 44 -15.76 5.01 -14.90
C GLU A 44 -15.87 4.06 -16.12
N VAL A 45 -16.07 2.76 -15.90
CA VAL A 45 -16.07 1.76 -17.00
C VAL A 45 -17.46 1.24 -17.38
N GLY A 46 -18.45 1.35 -16.50
CA GLY A 46 -19.72 0.62 -16.57
C GLY A 46 -19.64 -0.73 -15.84
N GLY A 47 -20.45 -1.70 -16.28
CA GLY A 47 -20.50 -3.04 -15.70
C GLY A 47 -19.32 -3.95 -16.07
N ALA A 48 -18.43 -3.54 -16.97
CA ALA A 48 -17.19 -4.25 -17.30
C ALA A 48 -16.05 -4.09 -16.24
N ILE A 49 -16.39 -3.99 -14.94
CA ILE A 49 -15.48 -3.75 -13.79
C ILE A 49 -14.28 -4.71 -13.76
N TRP A 50 -14.48 -5.96 -14.18
CA TRP A 50 -13.45 -6.98 -14.19
C TRP A 50 -12.27 -6.67 -15.14
N VAL A 51 -12.51 -5.93 -16.22
CA VAL A 51 -11.48 -5.59 -17.22
C VAL A 51 -10.43 -4.64 -16.62
N PRO A 52 -10.80 -3.48 -16.03
CA PRO A 52 -9.86 -2.63 -15.31
C PRO A 52 -9.09 -3.34 -14.20
N LEU A 53 -9.74 -4.22 -13.43
CA LEU A 53 -9.08 -4.97 -12.35
C LEU A 53 -8.01 -5.93 -12.90
N LEU A 54 -8.28 -6.57 -14.04
CA LEU A 54 -7.29 -7.42 -14.73
C LEU A 54 -6.13 -6.60 -15.30
N VAL A 55 -6.43 -5.45 -15.91
CA VAL A 55 -5.39 -4.53 -16.41
C VAL A 55 -4.53 -4.04 -15.24
N ALA A 56 -5.14 -3.58 -14.15
CA ALA A 56 -4.44 -3.13 -12.95
C ALA A 56 -3.55 -4.24 -12.34
N LEU A 57 -4.05 -5.48 -12.28
CA LEU A 57 -3.25 -6.65 -11.86
C LEU A 57 -2.01 -6.82 -12.74
N PHE A 58 -2.19 -6.78 -14.07
CA PHE A 58 -1.08 -6.88 -15.01
C PHE A 58 -0.05 -5.77 -14.79
N LEU A 59 -0.49 -4.52 -14.63
CA LEU A 59 0.39 -3.38 -14.36
C LEU A 59 1.12 -3.51 -13.02
N ALA A 60 0.45 -4.01 -11.98
CA ALA A 60 1.04 -4.26 -10.66
C ALA A 60 2.11 -5.37 -10.74
N MET A 61 1.85 -6.47 -11.45
CA MET A 61 2.81 -7.57 -11.63
C MET A 61 4.12 -7.12 -12.30
N LEU A 62 4.06 -6.19 -13.26
CA LEU A 62 5.26 -5.64 -13.90
C LEU A 62 6.19 -4.96 -12.88
N THR A 63 5.62 -4.14 -12.00
CA THR A 63 6.39 -3.47 -10.94
C THR A 63 6.79 -4.44 -9.83
N ALA A 64 5.93 -5.41 -9.48
CA ALA A 64 6.23 -6.44 -8.49
C ALA A 64 7.45 -7.29 -8.90
N ALA A 65 7.65 -7.55 -10.19
CA ALA A 65 8.84 -8.23 -10.68
C ALA A 65 10.13 -7.45 -10.41
N SER A 66 10.10 -6.12 -10.59
CA SER A 66 11.20 -5.23 -10.22
C SER A 66 11.48 -5.25 -8.71
N TYR A 67 10.44 -5.24 -7.87
CA TYR A 67 10.59 -5.38 -6.43
C TYR A 67 11.16 -6.74 -6.03
N ALA A 68 10.71 -7.84 -6.65
CA ALA A 68 11.24 -9.18 -6.38
C ALA A 68 12.75 -9.26 -6.66
N GLU A 69 13.23 -8.64 -7.75
CA GLU A 69 14.66 -8.59 -8.07
C GLU A 69 15.43 -7.77 -7.03
N LEU A 70 14.98 -6.57 -6.67
CA LEU A 70 15.70 -5.72 -5.71
C LEU A 70 15.68 -6.27 -4.29
N VAL A 71 14.55 -6.80 -3.82
CA VAL A 71 14.42 -7.35 -2.47
C VAL A 71 15.27 -8.61 -2.32
N THR A 72 15.27 -9.49 -3.31
CA THR A 72 16.14 -10.69 -3.25
C THR A 72 17.61 -10.36 -3.45
N LYS A 73 17.94 -9.25 -4.11
CA LYS A 73 19.32 -8.78 -4.27
C LYS A 73 19.83 -8.07 -3.01
N TYR A 74 19.00 -7.23 -2.40
CA TYR A 74 19.32 -6.42 -1.22
C TYR A 74 18.24 -6.60 -0.15
N PRO A 75 18.26 -7.73 0.59
CA PRO A 75 17.25 -8.05 1.58
C PRO A 75 17.48 -7.24 2.85
N LYS A 76 17.23 -5.93 2.78
CA LYS A 76 17.36 -4.99 3.88
C LYS A 76 16.07 -4.24 4.14
N ALA A 77 15.82 -3.89 5.41
CA ALA A 77 14.70 -3.06 5.80
C ALA A 77 14.94 -1.63 5.29
N GLY A 78 13.99 -1.07 4.55
CA GLY A 78 14.12 0.25 3.93
C GLY A 78 13.39 0.42 2.60
N GLY A 79 12.91 -0.67 2.00
CA GLY A 79 12.00 -0.67 0.85
C GLY A 79 12.51 0.20 -0.32
N ALA A 80 11.60 0.96 -0.93
CA ALA A 80 11.90 1.76 -2.12
C ALA A 80 12.92 2.89 -1.89
N ALA A 81 12.94 3.49 -0.69
CA ALA A 81 13.88 4.56 -0.37
C ALA A 81 15.34 4.08 -0.37
N LEU A 82 15.58 2.87 0.16
CA LEU A 82 16.88 2.21 0.13
C LEU A 82 17.33 1.89 -1.31
N PHE A 83 16.40 1.45 -2.16
CA PHE A 83 16.71 1.16 -3.56
C PHE A 83 17.10 2.43 -4.32
N ALA A 84 16.39 3.53 -4.08
CA ALA A 84 16.70 4.84 -4.64
C ALA A 84 18.08 5.35 -4.15
N GLU A 85 18.38 5.19 -2.86
CA GLU A 85 19.67 5.58 -2.29
C GLU A 85 20.83 4.85 -2.97
N ARG A 86 20.72 3.53 -3.11
CA ARG A 86 21.76 2.70 -3.72
C ARG A 86 21.91 2.96 -5.22
N ALA A 87 20.81 3.13 -5.94
CA ALA A 87 20.83 3.32 -7.38
C ALA A 87 21.36 4.70 -7.78
N PHE A 88 20.83 5.76 -7.17
CA PHE A 88 21.08 7.12 -7.62
C PHE A 88 22.21 7.82 -6.86
N LYS A 89 22.50 7.40 -5.62
CA LYS A 89 23.49 8.06 -4.73
C LYS A 89 23.22 9.56 -4.55
N LEU A 90 21.96 9.97 -4.69
CA LEU A 90 21.46 11.33 -4.52
C LEU A 90 20.58 11.37 -3.27
N PRO A 91 21.06 11.93 -2.14
CA PRO A 91 20.31 11.91 -0.87
C PRO A 91 18.93 12.57 -0.95
N TRP A 92 18.80 13.64 -1.74
CA TRP A 92 17.52 14.33 -1.93
C TRP A 92 16.49 13.47 -2.67
N LEU A 93 16.93 12.62 -3.61
CA LEU A 93 16.05 11.76 -4.40
C LEU A 93 15.58 10.56 -3.58
N SER A 94 16.47 9.95 -2.80
CA SER A 94 16.08 8.89 -1.84
C SER A 94 15.11 9.43 -0.79
N PHE A 95 15.37 10.63 -0.26
CA PHE A 95 14.43 11.32 0.62
C PHE A 95 13.08 11.53 -0.06
N LEU A 96 13.04 12.03 -1.30
CA LEU A 96 11.80 12.30 -2.01
C LEU A 96 10.99 11.02 -2.22
N VAL A 97 11.64 9.91 -2.59
CA VAL A 97 10.99 8.59 -2.73
C VAL A 97 10.42 8.10 -1.39
N GLY A 98 11.18 8.23 -0.30
CA GLY A 98 10.68 7.93 1.04
C GLY A 98 9.53 8.85 1.45
N PHE A 99 9.59 10.12 1.11
CA PHE A 99 8.52 11.08 1.39
C PHE A 99 7.26 10.80 0.56
N CYS A 100 7.39 10.37 -0.70
CA CYS A 100 6.25 9.90 -1.49
C CYS A 100 5.57 8.70 -0.83
N MET A 101 6.35 7.73 -0.36
CA MET A 101 5.82 6.59 0.42
C MET A 101 5.10 7.05 1.69
N LEU A 102 5.68 8.01 2.43
CA LEU A 102 5.06 8.59 3.62
C LEU A 102 3.72 9.26 3.30
N ALA A 103 3.74 10.18 2.32
CA ALA A 103 2.59 10.95 1.91
C ALA A 103 1.48 10.03 1.35
N ALA A 104 1.85 9.00 0.59
CA ALA A 104 0.93 7.96 0.12
C ALA A 104 0.29 7.21 1.30
N GLY A 105 1.07 6.79 2.29
CA GLY A 105 0.53 6.12 3.49
C GLY A 105 -0.45 7.01 4.28
N VAL A 106 -0.12 8.29 4.48
CA VAL A 106 -0.99 9.25 5.19
C VAL A 106 -2.26 9.55 4.40
N THR A 107 -2.15 9.70 3.08
CA THR A 107 -3.30 9.95 2.19
C THR A 107 -4.20 8.71 2.09
N SER A 108 -3.61 7.51 2.07
CA SER A 108 -4.34 6.25 2.11
C SER A 108 -5.11 6.11 3.42
N ALA A 109 -4.49 6.36 4.58
CA ALA A 109 -5.19 6.36 5.86
C ALA A 109 -6.38 7.34 5.90
N ALA A 110 -6.25 8.52 5.27
CA ALA A 110 -7.35 9.46 5.13
C ALA A 110 -8.50 8.89 4.28
N GLY A 111 -8.20 8.32 3.11
CA GLY A 111 -9.22 7.67 2.25
C GLY A 111 -9.90 6.49 2.96
N LEU A 112 -9.13 5.64 3.64
CA LEU A 112 -9.63 4.52 4.42
C LEU A 112 -10.53 4.98 5.58
N SER A 113 -10.22 6.11 6.22
CA SER A 113 -11.09 6.67 7.26
C SER A 113 -12.46 7.11 6.72
N LEU A 114 -12.52 7.64 5.50
CA LEU A 114 -13.78 7.99 4.83
C LEU A 114 -14.56 6.73 4.46
N ALA A 115 -13.88 5.70 3.94
CA ALA A 115 -14.51 4.41 3.64
C ALA A 115 -15.09 3.75 4.91
N PHE A 116 -14.36 3.81 6.03
CA PHE A 116 -14.82 3.28 7.32
C PHE A 116 -16.07 4.00 7.79
N ALA A 117 -16.10 5.32 7.67
CA ALA A 117 -17.21 6.16 8.13
C ALA A 117 -18.39 6.25 7.15
N GLY A 118 -18.30 5.59 5.99
CA GLY A 118 -19.37 5.50 5.00
C GLY A 118 -20.45 4.49 5.37
N ASP A 119 -21.08 3.90 4.35
CA ASP A 119 -22.22 2.99 4.53
C ASP A 119 -21.90 1.74 5.35
N TYR A 120 -20.62 1.37 5.50
CA TYR A 120 -20.21 0.25 6.34
C TYR A 120 -20.43 0.48 7.85
N LEU A 121 -20.44 1.74 8.32
CA LEU A 121 -20.68 2.07 9.72
C LEU A 121 -22.16 2.25 10.06
N LYS A 122 -22.99 2.61 9.07
CA LYS A 122 -24.43 2.90 9.25
C LYS A 122 -25.22 1.80 9.96
N PRO A 123 -24.98 0.49 9.75
CA PRO A 123 -25.68 -0.56 10.50
C PRO A 123 -25.46 -0.51 12.03
N PHE A 124 -24.41 0.17 12.49
CA PHE A 124 -24.07 0.30 13.90
C PHE A 124 -24.38 1.68 14.45
N LEU A 125 -23.95 2.72 13.72
CA LEU A 125 -24.04 4.10 14.12
C LEU A 125 -24.33 4.96 12.88
N ASP A 126 -25.49 5.62 12.87
CA ASP A 126 -25.85 6.59 11.85
C ASP A 126 -25.35 7.98 12.28
N VAL A 127 -24.13 8.31 11.85
CA VAL A 127 -23.43 9.56 12.18
C VAL A 127 -22.81 10.17 10.92
N PRO A 128 -22.62 11.49 10.87
CA PRO A 128 -21.97 12.12 9.72
C PRO A 128 -20.57 11.55 9.48
N ALA A 129 -20.26 11.24 8.21
CA ALA A 129 -19.06 10.51 7.82
C ALA A 129 -17.76 11.21 8.24
N VAL A 130 -17.65 12.53 8.04
CA VAL A 130 -16.40 13.27 8.35
C VAL A 130 -16.05 13.24 9.84
N PRO A 131 -16.94 13.63 10.79
CA PRO A 131 -16.68 13.47 12.22
C PRO A 131 -16.33 12.04 12.64
N ALA A 132 -17.02 11.03 12.09
CA ALA A 132 -16.74 9.63 12.39
C ALA A 132 -15.35 9.19 11.89
N ALA A 133 -14.96 9.62 10.68
CA ALA A 133 -13.64 9.37 10.12
C ALA A 133 -12.52 10.00 10.97
N LEU A 134 -12.74 11.23 11.47
CA LEU A 134 -11.79 11.91 12.35
C LEU A 134 -11.63 11.19 13.70
N ILE A 135 -12.72 10.75 14.32
CA ILE A 135 -12.68 9.95 15.55
C ILE A 135 -11.98 8.62 15.30
N PHE A 136 -12.27 7.97 14.18
CA PHE A 136 -11.64 6.72 13.78
C PHE A 136 -10.11 6.89 13.63
N LEU A 137 -9.63 7.97 13.01
CA LEU A 137 -8.19 8.27 12.92
C LEU A 137 -7.55 8.46 14.31
N VAL A 138 -8.24 9.11 15.26
CA VAL A 138 -7.76 9.24 16.64
C VAL A 138 -7.65 7.88 17.33
N LEU A 139 -8.62 6.98 17.11
CA LEU A 139 -8.57 5.61 17.63
C LEU A 139 -7.39 4.83 17.03
N VAL A 140 -7.20 4.90 15.72
CA VAL A 140 -6.05 4.30 15.03
C VAL A 140 -4.74 4.84 15.59
N ALA A 141 -4.63 6.15 15.82
CA ALA A 141 -3.46 6.78 16.42
C ALA A 141 -3.18 6.25 17.83
N PHE A 142 -4.22 6.05 18.65
CA PHE A 142 -4.09 5.50 20.00
C PHE A 142 -3.63 4.03 19.98
N ILE A 143 -4.19 3.22 19.08
CA ILE A 143 -3.77 1.83 18.87
C ILE A 143 -2.31 1.77 18.43
N ASN A 144 -1.93 2.61 17.46
CA ASN A 144 -0.55 2.73 16.98
C ASN A 144 0.41 3.16 18.11
N ALA A 145 0.03 4.15 18.93
CA ALA A 145 0.82 4.62 20.06
C ALA A 145 1.01 3.56 21.16
N ARG A 146 0.02 2.67 21.35
CA ARG A 146 0.11 1.56 22.31
C ARG A 146 1.17 0.53 21.90
N GLY A 147 1.58 0.52 20.64
CA GLY A 147 2.66 -0.30 20.12
C GLY A 147 2.17 -1.70 19.76
N VAL A 148 2.29 -2.04 18.48
CA VAL A 148 1.80 -3.31 17.94
C VAL A 148 2.90 -4.37 18.03
N LYS A 149 3.14 -4.88 19.24
CA LYS A 149 4.07 -6.03 19.44
C LYS A 149 3.54 -7.33 18.83
N GLU A 150 2.26 -7.39 18.44
CA GLU A 150 1.60 -8.58 17.85
C GLU A 150 1.19 -8.40 16.37
N SER A 151 1.82 -7.45 15.64
CA SER A 151 1.29 -6.93 14.36
C SER A 151 1.12 -7.99 13.27
N VAL A 152 2.05 -8.94 13.14
CA VAL A 152 2.03 -9.91 12.03
C VAL A 152 0.91 -10.94 12.21
N ARG A 153 0.68 -11.43 13.44
CA ARG A 153 -0.39 -12.39 13.73
C ARG A 153 -1.77 -11.75 13.68
N ALA A 154 -1.89 -10.54 14.22
CA ALA A 154 -3.11 -9.75 14.13
C ALA A 154 -3.49 -9.50 12.66
N ASN A 155 -2.50 -9.14 11.82
CA ASN A 155 -2.72 -8.96 10.39
C ASN A 155 -3.29 -10.22 9.74
N VAL A 156 -2.70 -11.40 9.98
CA VAL A 156 -3.23 -12.66 9.42
C VAL A 156 -4.69 -12.90 9.77
N ILE A 157 -5.09 -12.64 11.03
CA ILE A 157 -6.49 -12.80 11.45
C ILE A 157 -7.39 -11.84 10.67
N MET A 158 -6.98 -10.58 10.55
CA MET A 158 -7.73 -9.58 9.79
C MET A 158 -7.82 -9.94 8.30
N THR A 159 -6.73 -10.45 7.70
CA THR A 159 -6.72 -10.96 6.32
C THR A 159 -7.68 -12.12 6.11
N VAL A 160 -7.77 -13.05 7.05
CA VAL A 160 -8.72 -14.16 6.94
C VAL A 160 -10.16 -13.64 6.99
N ILE A 161 -10.43 -12.65 7.85
CA ILE A 161 -11.74 -11.99 7.92
C ILE A 161 -12.05 -11.26 6.60
N GLU A 162 -11.12 -10.48 6.07
CA GLU A 162 -11.21 -9.80 4.77
C GLU A 162 -11.53 -10.76 3.63
N VAL A 163 -10.71 -11.80 3.47
CA VAL A 163 -10.90 -12.83 2.44
C VAL A 163 -12.26 -13.50 2.59
N SER A 164 -12.67 -13.82 3.83
CA SER A 164 -13.96 -14.47 4.07
C SER A 164 -15.14 -13.58 3.66
N GLY A 165 -15.04 -12.26 3.85
CA GLY A 165 -16.05 -11.31 3.40
C GLY A 165 -16.18 -11.26 1.88
N LEU A 166 -15.04 -11.19 1.17
CA LEU A 166 -15.05 -11.19 -0.29
C LEU A 166 -15.57 -12.52 -0.86
N VAL A 167 -15.15 -13.65 -0.28
CA VAL A 167 -15.65 -14.97 -0.68
C VAL A 167 -17.16 -15.07 -0.42
N LEU A 168 -17.65 -14.53 0.69
CA LEU A 168 -19.09 -14.47 0.99
C LEU A 168 -19.85 -13.72 -0.10
N VAL A 169 -19.40 -12.54 -0.53
CA VAL A 169 -20.02 -11.80 -1.65
C VAL A 169 -20.10 -12.66 -2.91
N ILE A 170 -18.99 -13.30 -3.29
CA ILE A 170 -18.91 -14.15 -4.50
C ILE A 170 -19.91 -15.31 -4.41
N VAL A 171 -19.98 -15.97 -3.25
CA VAL A 171 -20.89 -17.11 -3.05
C VAL A 171 -22.35 -16.65 -3.09
N LEU A 172 -22.71 -15.54 -2.44
CA LEU A 172 -24.10 -15.05 -2.41
C LEU A 172 -24.58 -14.66 -3.81
N VAL A 173 -23.75 -13.97 -4.59
CA VAL A 173 -24.11 -13.64 -5.99
C VAL A 173 -24.14 -14.90 -6.85
N GLY A 174 -23.26 -15.87 -6.62
CA GLY A 174 -23.31 -17.17 -7.28
C GLY A 174 -24.61 -17.94 -7.00
N LEU A 175 -25.14 -17.86 -5.78
CA LEU A 175 -26.44 -18.43 -5.42
C LEU A 175 -27.60 -17.64 -6.03
N MET A 176 -27.50 -16.31 -6.12
CA MET A 176 -28.49 -15.45 -6.78
C MET A 176 -28.65 -15.85 -8.25
N LEU A 177 -27.53 -15.99 -8.96
CA LEU A 177 -27.48 -16.52 -10.32
C LEU A 177 -28.07 -17.93 -10.43
N GLY A 178 -27.77 -18.80 -9.47
CA GLY A 178 -28.32 -20.15 -9.40
C GLY A 178 -29.84 -20.20 -9.25
N ASN A 179 -30.44 -19.18 -8.62
CA ASN A 179 -31.89 -19.02 -8.49
C ASN A 179 -32.55 -18.36 -9.72
N GLY A 180 -31.76 -17.96 -10.71
CA GLY A 180 -32.24 -17.27 -11.92
C GLY A 180 -32.37 -15.76 -11.77
N ASP A 181 -31.88 -15.19 -10.66
CA ASP A 181 -31.83 -13.75 -10.43
C ASP A 181 -30.47 -13.17 -10.85
N GLY A 182 -30.42 -11.85 -11.03
CA GLY A 182 -29.21 -11.13 -11.44
C GLY A 182 -29.05 -11.02 -12.94
N ASP A 183 -28.26 -10.04 -13.39
CA ASP A 183 -28.18 -9.68 -14.80
C ASP A 183 -26.75 -9.86 -15.32
N VAL A 184 -26.51 -11.01 -15.97
CA VAL A 184 -25.21 -11.34 -16.56
C VAL A 184 -24.86 -10.42 -17.73
N SER A 185 -25.84 -9.78 -18.38
CA SER A 185 -25.57 -8.93 -19.53
C SER A 185 -24.77 -7.67 -19.16
N ARG A 186 -24.89 -7.21 -17.90
CA ARG A 186 -24.17 -6.05 -17.36
C ARG A 186 -22.65 -6.23 -17.34
N VAL A 187 -22.13 -7.46 -17.31
CA VAL A 187 -20.67 -7.69 -17.23
C VAL A 187 -19.90 -7.26 -18.49
N VAL A 188 -20.62 -7.01 -19.58
CA VAL A 188 -20.08 -6.49 -20.86
C VAL A 188 -20.66 -5.11 -21.20
N GLU A 189 -21.41 -4.51 -20.30
CA GLU A 189 -21.95 -3.17 -20.46
C GLU A 189 -20.87 -2.14 -20.16
N PHE A 190 -20.49 -1.37 -21.19
CA PHE A 190 -19.55 -0.27 -21.06
C PHE A 190 -20.31 1.04 -20.91
N ASN A 191 -19.73 1.98 -20.17
CA ASN A 191 -20.27 3.33 -20.07
C ASN A 191 -20.41 3.94 -21.49
N PRO A 192 -21.62 4.37 -21.91
CA PRO A 192 -21.87 4.87 -23.26
C PRO A 192 -21.26 6.27 -23.51
N GLU A 193 -20.92 7.02 -22.46
CA GLU A 193 -20.42 8.39 -22.57
C GLU A 193 -18.94 8.46 -22.95
N VAL A 194 -18.20 7.37 -22.75
CA VAL A 194 -16.75 7.29 -22.99
C VAL A 194 -16.41 6.12 -23.89
N SER A 195 -15.33 6.26 -24.68
CA SER A 195 -14.83 5.12 -25.44
C SER A 195 -14.42 3.98 -24.48
N PRO A 196 -14.69 2.70 -24.80
CA PRO A 196 -14.35 1.58 -23.92
C PRO A 196 -12.87 1.57 -23.49
N ALA A 197 -11.96 1.92 -24.40
CA ALA A 197 -10.53 1.98 -24.09
C ALA A 197 -10.19 3.08 -23.07
N ALA A 198 -10.81 4.27 -23.18
CA ALA A 198 -10.60 5.36 -22.23
C ALA A 198 -11.21 5.03 -20.85
N GLY A 199 -12.43 4.49 -20.82
CA GLY A 199 -13.09 4.06 -19.58
C GLY A 199 -12.30 2.96 -18.86
N ILE A 200 -11.80 1.96 -19.59
CA ILE A 200 -10.93 0.92 -19.03
C ILE A 200 -9.67 1.55 -18.43
N LEU A 201 -9.04 2.49 -19.13
CA LEU A 201 -7.78 3.08 -18.70
C LEU A 201 -7.96 3.98 -17.45
N ALA A 202 -9.02 4.79 -17.41
CA ALA A 202 -9.37 5.61 -16.26
C ALA A 202 -9.74 4.75 -15.04
N ALA A 203 -10.61 3.75 -15.22
CA ALA A 203 -10.99 2.81 -14.18
C ALA A 203 -9.80 1.95 -13.71
N SER A 204 -8.83 1.66 -14.58
CA SER A 204 -7.61 0.92 -14.22
C SER A 204 -6.76 1.68 -13.21
N LEU A 205 -6.79 3.01 -13.23
CA LEU A 205 -6.08 3.85 -12.26
C LEU A 205 -6.67 3.69 -10.86
N LEU A 206 -8.01 3.71 -10.75
CA LEU A 206 -8.72 3.45 -9.49
C LEU A 206 -8.53 2.01 -9.02
N ALA A 207 -8.66 1.04 -9.94
CA ALA A 207 -8.41 -0.37 -9.66
C ALA A 207 -6.97 -0.63 -9.20
N TYR A 208 -6.00 0.14 -9.70
CA TYR A 208 -4.60 0.04 -9.29
C TYR A 208 -4.41 0.34 -7.81
N TYR A 209 -5.21 1.24 -7.22
CA TYR A 209 -5.21 1.49 -5.78
C TYR A 209 -5.51 0.21 -4.98
N SER A 210 -6.39 -0.66 -5.46
CA SER A 210 -6.70 -1.94 -4.80
C SER A 210 -5.54 -2.93 -4.81
N PHE A 211 -4.53 -2.73 -5.66
CA PHE A 211 -3.32 -3.55 -5.70
C PHE A 211 -2.14 -2.93 -4.93
N VAL A 212 -2.29 -1.70 -4.42
CA VAL A 212 -1.29 -1.06 -3.57
C VAL A 212 -1.17 -1.84 -2.26
N GLY A 213 0.06 -2.00 -1.76
CA GLY A 213 0.35 -2.72 -0.52
C GLY A 213 1.46 -3.76 -0.71
N PHE A 214 1.57 -4.37 -1.90
CA PHE A 214 2.61 -5.37 -2.13
C PHE A 214 4.04 -4.84 -1.89
N GLU A 215 4.27 -3.54 -2.07
CA GLU A 215 5.55 -2.88 -1.84
C GLU A 215 5.93 -2.78 -0.35
N THR A 216 4.95 -2.82 0.57
CA THR A 216 5.22 -2.76 2.01
C THR A 216 5.97 -4.02 2.48
N SER A 217 5.77 -5.14 1.78
CA SER A 217 6.42 -6.42 2.06
C SER A 217 7.94 -6.38 1.89
N ALA A 218 8.45 -5.42 1.11
CA ALA A 218 9.89 -5.18 1.01
C ALA A 218 10.51 -4.75 2.35
N ASN A 219 9.72 -4.13 3.25
CA ASN A 219 10.21 -3.66 4.54
C ASN A 219 10.44 -4.79 5.55
N VAL A 220 9.76 -5.93 5.38
CA VAL A 220 9.92 -7.11 6.26
C VAL A 220 10.89 -8.14 5.68
N ALA A 221 11.57 -7.83 4.58
CA ALA A 221 12.45 -8.75 3.87
C ALA A 221 13.58 -9.33 4.74
N GLU A 222 14.13 -8.56 5.69
CA GLU A 222 15.16 -9.02 6.64
C GLU A 222 14.65 -10.10 7.61
N GLU A 223 13.34 -10.15 7.86
CA GLU A 223 12.69 -11.08 8.78
C GLU A 223 12.23 -12.37 8.08
N VAL A 224 12.33 -12.42 6.74
CA VAL A 224 11.91 -13.57 5.91
C VAL A 224 13.00 -14.64 5.87
N ARG A 225 12.63 -15.87 6.25
CA ARG A 225 13.48 -17.05 6.09
C ARG A 225 13.65 -17.40 4.62
N ASP A 226 14.89 -17.54 4.16
CA ASP A 226 15.24 -17.84 2.77
C ASP A 226 14.55 -16.89 1.76
N VAL A 227 14.69 -15.58 2.01
CA VAL A 227 14.10 -14.49 1.23
C VAL A 227 14.31 -14.67 -0.28
N HIS A 228 15.45 -15.18 -0.72
CA HIS A 228 15.78 -15.36 -2.15
C HIS A 228 14.82 -16.29 -2.90
N ARG A 229 14.30 -17.32 -2.22
CA ARG A 229 13.37 -18.31 -2.82
C ARG A 229 11.92 -18.06 -2.43
N VAL A 230 11.71 -17.64 -1.19
CA VAL A 230 10.38 -17.51 -0.60
C VAL A 230 9.69 -16.23 -1.06
N TYR A 231 10.42 -15.11 -1.13
CA TYR A 231 9.83 -13.80 -1.41
C TYR A 231 9.18 -13.72 -2.80
N PRO A 232 9.84 -14.10 -3.92
CA PRO A 232 9.21 -14.00 -5.23
C PRO A 232 7.94 -14.85 -5.34
N LYS A 233 7.96 -16.07 -4.78
CA LYS A 233 6.81 -16.98 -4.80
C LYS A 233 5.64 -16.40 -4.01
N ALA A 234 5.89 -15.89 -2.80
CA ALA A 234 4.86 -15.29 -1.97
C ALA A 234 4.27 -14.03 -2.61
N LEU A 235 5.10 -13.17 -3.19
CA LEU A 235 4.68 -11.93 -3.87
C LEU A 235 3.79 -12.20 -5.08
N PHE A 236 4.20 -13.07 -6.00
CA PHE A 236 3.39 -13.34 -7.19
C PHE A 236 2.15 -14.17 -6.86
N ALA A 237 2.24 -15.14 -5.94
CA ALA A 237 1.07 -15.93 -5.54
C ALA A 237 0.00 -15.07 -4.87
N SER A 238 0.39 -14.14 -3.99
CA SER A 238 -0.55 -13.25 -3.31
C SER A 238 -1.21 -12.27 -4.30
N LEU A 239 -0.44 -11.63 -5.17
CA LEU A 239 -0.98 -10.76 -6.22
C LEU A 239 -1.94 -11.50 -7.17
N LEU A 240 -1.58 -12.71 -7.61
CA LEU A 240 -2.45 -13.52 -8.46
C LEU A 240 -3.74 -13.93 -7.74
N THR A 241 -3.63 -14.33 -6.46
CA THR A 241 -4.80 -14.67 -5.65
C THR A 241 -5.72 -13.46 -5.48
N ALA A 242 -5.17 -12.31 -5.12
CA ALA A 242 -5.92 -11.06 -4.99
C ALA A 242 -6.58 -10.68 -6.31
N GLY A 243 -5.85 -10.78 -7.42
CA GLY A 243 -6.37 -10.51 -8.76
C GLY A 243 -7.54 -11.39 -9.16
N VAL A 244 -7.47 -12.70 -8.87
CA VAL A 244 -8.60 -13.62 -9.10
C VAL A 244 -9.81 -13.22 -8.25
N ILE A 245 -9.61 -12.96 -6.96
CA ILE A 245 -10.71 -12.53 -6.07
C ILE A 245 -11.34 -11.23 -6.56
N TYR A 246 -10.52 -10.25 -6.95
CA TYR A 246 -11.00 -8.96 -7.45
C TYR A 246 -11.77 -9.08 -8.75
N VAL A 247 -11.28 -9.86 -9.71
CA VAL A 247 -12.01 -10.12 -10.97
C VAL A 247 -13.36 -10.77 -10.68
N LEU A 248 -13.41 -11.75 -9.76
CA LEU A 248 -14.67 -12.38 -9.35
C LEU A 248 -15.60 -11.41 -8.64
N ILE A 249 -15.08 -10.52 -7.79
CA ILE A 249 -15.86 -9.46 -7.14
C ILE A 249 -16.38 -8.45 -8.15
N GLY A 250 -15.57 -8.06 -9.13
CA GLY A 250 -15.99 -7.16 -10.21
C GLY A 250 -17.14 -7.77 -11.02
N LEU A 251 -17.02 -9.04 -11.39
CA LEU A 251 -18.11 -9.78 -12.05
C LEU A 251 -19.36 -9.86 -11.16
N ALA A 252 -19.20 -10.27 -9.89
CA ALA A 252 -20.30 -10.42 -8.96
C ALA A 252 -21.05 -9.10 -8.71
N SER A 253 -20.31 -7.99 -8.56
CA SER A 253 -20.89 -6.67 -8.30
C SER A 253 -21.74 -6.20 -9.49
N SER A 254 -21.22 -6.32 -10.72
CA SER A 254 -21.96 -5.95 -11.93
C SER A 254 -23.20 -6.79 -12.20
N ILE A 255 -23.18 -8.06 -11.79
CA ILE A 255 -24.34 -8.95 -11.94
C ILE A 255 -25.45 -8.58 -10.96
N ALA A 256 -25.08 -8.18 -9.74
CA ALA A 256 -26.03 -7.91 -8.68
C ALA A 256 -26.70 -6.54 -8.80
N LEU A 257 -25.95 -5.49 -9.18
CA LEU A 257 -26.41 -4.10 -9.17
C LEU A 257 -25.99 -3.36 -10.44
N SER A 258 -26.68 -2.26 -10.76
CA SER A 258 -26.30 -1.41 -11.91
C SER A 258 -25.03 -0.60 -11.60
N PRO A 259 -24.27 -0.18 -12.63
CA PRO A 259 -23.08 0.66 -12.43
C PRO A 259 -23.39 1.97 -11.69
N GLU A 260 -24.57 2.55 -11.90
CA GLU A 260 -25.02 3.78 -11.25
C GLU A 260 -25.25 3.56 -9.74
N GLU A 261 -25.99 2.50 -9.38
CA GLU A 261 -26.24 2.13 -7.98
C GLU A 261 -24.93 1.89 -7.22
N LEU A 262 -24.00 1.18 -7.86
CA LEU A 262 -22.67 0.92 -7.31
C LEU A 262 -21.85 2.21 -7.12
N ASN A 263 -21.90 3.14 -8.07
CA ASN A 263 -21.13 4.38 -8.03
C ASN A 263 -21.65 5.37 -6.97
N GLU A 264 -22.95 5.40 -6.72
CA GLU A 264 -23.55 6.26 -5.69
C GLU A 264 -23.29 5.74 -4.27
N SER A 265 -23.01 4.44 -4.12
CA SER A 265 -22.72 3.81 -2.83
C SER A 265 -21.34 4.16 -2.27
N SER A 266 -21.28 4.44 -0.96
CA SER A 266 -20.02 4.51 -0.22
C SER A 266 -19.63 3.15 0.41
N GLY A 267 -20.52 2.17 0.34
CA GLY A 267 -20.30 0.77 0.74
C GLY A 267 -20.86 -0.20 -0.32
N PRO A 268 -20.33 -0.21 -1.55
CA PRO A 268 -20.92 -0.92 -2.68
C PRO A 268 -21.06 -2.43 -2.43
N LEU A 269 -20.09 -3.07 -1.77
CA LEU A 269 -20.19 -4.51 -1.48
C LEU A 269 -21.28 -4.83 -0.45
N LEU A 270 -21.59 -3.92 0.48
CA LEU A 270 -22.72 -4.11 1.40
C LEU A 270 -24.03 -4.09 0.63
N GLN A 271 -24.18 -3.16 -0.32
CA GLN A 271 -25.36 -3.10 -1.18
C GLN A 271 -25.49 -4.33 -2.08
N VAL A 272 -24.38 -4.82 -2.64
CA VAL A 272 -24.37 -6.08 -3.41
C VAL A 272 -24.91 -7.23 -2.55
N VAL A 273 -24.46 -7.36 -1.30
CA VAL A 273 -24.97 -8.39 -0.38
C VAL A 273 -26.46 -8.22 -0.10
N GLN A 274 -26.93 -6.99 0.15
CA GLN A 274 -28.34 -6.68 0.37
C GLN A 274 -29.21 -7.05 -0.85
N ALA A 275 -28.72 -6.76 -2.06
CA ALA A 275 -29.41 -7.05 -3.31
C ALA A 275 -29.63 -8.55 -3.56
N THR A 276 -28.79 -9.41 -2.99
CA THR A 276 -28.94 -10.87 -3.15
C THR A 276 -30.14 -11.47 -2.39
N GLY A 277 -30.68 -10.78 -1.38
CA GLY A 277 -31.87 -11.23 -0.65
C GLY A 277 -31.69 -12.46 0.26
N PHE A 278 -30.49 -13.06 0.37
CA PHE A 278 -30.24 -14.27 1.17
C PHE A 278 -30.21 -14.08 2.69
N GLY A 279 -30.63 -12.91 3.20
CA GLY A 279 -30.84 -12.68 4.64
C GLY A 279 -29.57 -12.60 5.48
N VAL A 280 -28.41 -12.28 4.89
CA VAL A 280 -27.22 -11.93 5.67
C VAL A 280 -27.47 -10.60 6.39
N PRO A 281 -27.37 -10.55 7.72
CA PRO A 281 -27.60 -9.30 8.44
C PRO A 281 -26.59 -8.22 8.06
N ASP A 282 -27.07 -7.01 7.78
CA ASP A 282 -26.23 -5.87 7.38
C ASP A 282 -25.10 -5.58 8.37
N TRP A 283 -25.35 -5.74 9.68
CA TRP A 283 -24.34 -5.56 10.71
C TRP A 283 -23.21 -6.58 10.60
N LEU A 284 -23.49 -7.82 10.16
CA LEU A 284 -22.46 -8.85 10.06
C LEU A 284 -21.49 -8.53 8.93
N PHE A 285 -22.01 -8.19 7.74
CA PHE A 285 -21.17 -7.81 6.61
C PHE A 285 -20.48 -6.45 6.85
N GLY A 286 -21.21 -5.49 7.43
CA GLY A 286 -20.66 -4.21 7.88
C GLY A 286 -19.48 -4.41 8.83
N LEU A 287 -19.56 -5.32 9.80
CA LEU A 287 -18.45 -5.63 10.70
C LEU A 287 -17.22 -6.15 9.95
N ILE A 288 -17.41 -7.06 9.00
CA ILE A 288 -16.31 -7.62 8.20
C ILE A 288 -15.64 -6.52 7.39
N ALA A 289 -16.42 -5.66 6.72
CA ALA A 289 -15.90 -4.53 5.97
C ALA A 289 -15.20 -3.50 6.86
N LEU A 290 -15.74 -3.18 8.04
CA LEU A 290 -15.10 -2.28 9.00
C LEU A 290 -13.77 -2.84 9.51
N VAL A 291 -13.68 -4.14 9.76
CA VAL A 291 -12.41 -4.80 10.14
C VAL A 291 -11.40 -4.70 9.00
N ALA A 292 -11.82 -4.97 7.76
CA ALA A 292 -10.98 -4.85 6.57
C ALA A 292 -10.41 -3.43 6.39
N VAL A 293 -11.29 -2.43 6.45
CA VAL A 293 -10.91 -1.03 6.30
C VAL A 293 -10.02 -0.57 7.46
N ALA A 294 -10.34 -1.02 8.68
CA ALA A 294 -9.57 -0.65 9.86
C ALA A 294 -8.17 -1.26 9.87
N ASN A 295 -8.01 -2.49 9.39
CA ASN A 295 -6.70 -3.13 9.24
C ASN A 295 -5.81 -2.33 8.28
N GLY A 296 -6.32 -2.01 7.08
CA GLY A 296 -5.57 -1.20 6.12
C GLY A 296 -5.15 0.17 6.67
N ALA A 297 -6.07 0.86 7.38
CA ALA A 297 -5.77 2.16 7.97
C ALA A 297 -4.72 2.06 9.09
N LEU A 298 -4.79 0.99 9.89
CA LEU A 298 -3.84 0.74 10.96
C LEU A 298 -2.44 0.44 10.40
N LEU A 299 -2.32 -0.46 9.41
CA LEU A 299 -1.05 -0.84 8.79
C LEU A 299 -0.36 0.35 8.11
N THR A 300 -1.11 1.13 7.33
CA THR A 300 -0.59 2.33 6.66
C THR A 300 -0.14 3.39 7.66
N MET A 301 -0.86 3.59 8.77
CA MET A 301 -0.45 4.52 9.83
C MET A 301 0.77 4.03 10.63
N ILE A 302 0.90 2.72 10.88
CA ILE A 302 2.10 2.14 11.47
C ILE A 302 3.29 2.37 10.55
N MET A 303 3.15 2.08 9.26
CA MET A 303 4.19 2.34 8.25
C MET A 303 4.58 3.82 8.23
N ALA A 304 3.61 4.73 8.11
CA ALA A 304 3.84 6.16 8.05
C ALA A 304 4.59 6.68 9.29
N SER A 305 4.17 6.29 10.49
CA SER A 305 4.83 6.70 11.74
C SER A 305 6.26 6.15 11.87
N ARG A 306 6.50 4.90 11.49
CA ARG A 306 7.84 4.28 11.50
C ARG A 306 8.77 4.92 10.46
N LEU A 307 8.26 5.20 9.27
CA LEU A 307 9.04 5.81 8.20
C LEU A 307 9.39 7.26 8.54
N THR A 308 8.44 8.02 9.10
CA THR A 308 8.69 9.37 9.64
C THR A 308 9.77 9.36 10.72
N PHE A 309 9.71 8.41 11.65
CA PHE A 309 10.71 8.24 12.69
C PHE A 309 12.09 7.89 12.12
N GLY A 310 12.17 6.93 11.19
CA GLY A 310 13.42 6.54 10.54
C GLY A 310 14.07 7.70 9.76
N MET A 311 13.27 8.51 9.07
CA MET A 311 13.75 9.71 8.38
C MET A 311 14.23 10.79 9.37
N ALA A 312 13.61 10.90 10.55
CA ALA A 312 14.06 11.83 11.60
C ALA A 312 15.40 11.40 12.23
N GLU A 313 15.59 10.10 12.47
CA GLU A 313 16.86 9.54 12.96
C GLU A 313 18.01 9.76 11.97
N GLN A 314 17.73 9.65 10.66
CA GLN A 314 18.70 9.96 9.60
C GLN A 314 18.92 11.48 9.39
N SER A 315 18.37 12.34 10.26
CA SER A 315 18.43 13.80 10.13
C SER A 315 17.90 14.33 8.80
N LEU A 316 16.96 13.61 8.18
CA LEU A 316 16.25 14.03 6.97
C LEU A 316 14.97 14.81 7.28
N LEU A 317 14.42 14.62 8.47
CA LEU A 317 13.28 15.38 9.01
C LEU A 317 13.65 16.08 10.34
N PRO A 318 12.86 17.07 10.80
CA PRO A 318 13.12 17.73 12.08
C PRO A 318 13.24 16.74 13.24
N ARG A 319 14.29 16.89 14.06
CA ARG A 319 14.61 15.97 15.18
C ARG A 319 13.47 15.78 16.19
N ALA A 320 12.53 16.72 16.27
CA ALA A 320 11.34 16.59 17.12
C ALA A 320 10.48 15.37 16.74
N LEU A 321 10.44 14.98 15.46
CA LEU A 321 9.72 13.79 14.98
C LEU A 321 10.36 12.47 15.45
N GLY A 322 11.64 12.50 15.84
CA GLY A 322 12.36 11.35 16.41
C GLY A 322 12.07 11.09 17.89
N ARG A 323 11.19 11.87 18.54
CA ARG A 323 10.91 11.68 19.97
C ARG A 323 10.03 10.45 20.21
N VAL A 324 10.47 9.59 21.12
CA VAL A 324 9.79 8.35 21.51
C VAL A 324 9.24 8.40 22.93
N LEU A 325 8.19 7.60 23.21
CA LEU A 325 7.60 7.45 24.54
C LEU A 325 8.55 6.69 25.49
N PRO A 326 8.83 7.18 26.71
CA PRO A 326 9.86 6.60 27.60
C PRO A 326 9.67 5.13 27.97
N LYS A 327 8.42 4.65 28.09
CA LYS A 327 8.12 3.25 28.49
C LYS A 327 7.87 2.29 27.32
N ARG A 328 7.46 2.81 26.15
CA ARG A 328 7.00 1.98 25.01
C ARG A 328 7.87 2.12 23.76
N GLN A 329 8.78 3.08 23.73
CA GLN A 329 9.66 3.37 22.59
C GLN A 329 8.89 3.63 21.28
N THR A 330 7.63 4.06 21.37
CA THR A 330 6.79 4.42 20.21
C THR A 330 6.98 5.89 19.84
N PRO A 331 7.11 6.25 18.55
CA PRO A 331 7.40 7.62 18.09
C PRO A 331 6.14 8.50 18.12
N TRP A 332 5.79 9.00 19.31
CA TRP A 332 4.50 9.68 19.54
C TRP A 332 4.34 10.98 18.74
N VAL A 333 5.42 11.75 18.52
CA VAL A 333 5.34 12.98 17.74
C VAL A 333 5.06 12.67 16.27
N ALA A 334 5.73 11.65 15.72
CA ALA A 334 5.46 11.19 14.36
C ALA A 334 4.00 10.74 14.21
N ILE A 335 3.47 9.98 15.17
CA ILE A 335 2.07 9.53 15.17
C ILE A 335 1.11 10.73 15.17
N ILE A 336 1.33 11.74 16.02
CA ILE A 336 0.45 12.91 16.06
C ILE A 336 0.51 13.67 14.73
N VAL A 337 1.70 13.93 14.20
CA VAL A 337 1.87 14.70 12.96
C VAL A 337 1.24 13.98 11.77
N THR A 338 1.46 12.67 11.61
CA THR A 338 0.85 11.91 10.51
C THR A 338 -0.66 11.81 10.67
N THR A 339 -1.17 11.70 11.90
CA THR A 339 -2.62 11.65 12.16
C THR A 339 -3.28 12.98 11.86
N VAL A 340 -2.69 14.11 12.29
CA VAL A 340 -3.21 15.45 12.00
C VAL A 340 -3.19 15.72 10.49
N ALA A 341 -2.13 15.30 9.79
CA ALA A 341 -2.07 15.39 8.33
C ALA A 341 -3.16 14.55 7.66
N ALA A 342 -3.40 13.32 8.11
CA ALA A 342 -4.49 12.47 7.62
C ALA A 342 -5.86 13.13 7.87
N MET A 343 -6.09 13.67 9.07
CA MET A 343 -7.34 14.38 9.41
C MET A 343 -7.60 15.59 8.51
N ALA A 344 -6.55 16.37 8.18
CA ALA A 344 -6.66 17.50 7.27
C ALA A 344 -7.00 17.06 5.84
N LEU A 345 -6.42 15.94 5.37
CA LEU A 345 -6.73 15.35 4.07
C LEU A 345 -8.17 14.78 4.04
N THR A 346 -8.60 14.11 5.10
CA THR A 346 -9.98 13.61 5.26
C THR A 346 -11.01 14.74 5.21
N ALA A 347 -10.67 15.92 5.75
CA ALA A 347 -11.58 17.08 5.74
C ALA A 347 -11.64 17.82 4.40
N THR A 348 -10.65 17.62 3.51
CA THR A 348 -10.50 18.40 2.26
C THR A 348 -10.60 17.56 0.98
N GLY A 349 -10.57 16.23 1.09
CA GLY A 349 -10.65 15.29 -0.01
C GLY A 349 -11.84 14.35 0.08
N ASP A 350 -12.19 13.74 -1.05
CA ASP A 350 -13.11 12.60 -1.12
C ASP A 350 -12.33 11.29 -1.28
N LEU A 351 -13.02 10.16 -1.16
CA LEU A 351 -12.40 8.84 -1.25
C LEU A 351 -11.64 8.61 -2.58
N GLN A 352 -12.26 9.00 -3.71
CA GLN A 352 -11.70 8.78 -5.04
C GLN A 352 -10.42 9.60 -5.25
N SER A 353 -10.50 10.90 -5.01
CA SER A 353 -9.38 11.81 -5.20
C SER A 353 -8.21 11.55 -4.24
N LEU A 354 -8.47 11.05 -3.03
CA LEU A 354 -7.43 10.58 -2.12
C LEU A 354 -6.78 9.30 -2.64
N ALA A 355 -7.55 8.33 -3.13
CA ALA A 355 -7.03 7.10 -3.73
C ALA A 355 -6.16 7.38 -4.97
N GLU A 356 -6.63 8.26 -5.87
CA GLU A 356 -5.86 8.69 -7.04
C GLU A 356 -4.57 9.42 -6.66
N THR A 357 -4.62 10.25 -5.60
CA THR A 357 -3.42 10.92 -5.05
C THR A 357 -2.41 9.91 -4.52
N VAL A 358 -2.86 8.85 -3.83
CA VAL A 358 -2.00 7.74 -3.38
C VAL A 358 -1.35 7.06 -4.57
N VAL A 359 -2.13 6.68 -5.58
CA VAL A 359 -1.60 6.05 -6.79
C VAL A 359 -0.57 6.95 -7.46
N LEU A 360 -0.86 8.24 -7.65
CA LEU A 360 0.06 9.19 -8.26
C LEU A 360 1.40 9.26 -7.50
N LEU A 361 1.37 9.39 -6.17
CA LEU A 361 2.58 9.42 -5.34
C LEU A 361 3.37 8.11 -5.46
N LEU A 362 2.69 6.96 -5.49
CA LEU A 362 3.33 5.67 -5.66
C LEU A 362 3.86 5.44 -7.07
N LEU A 363 3.26 6.00 -8.11
CA LEU A 363 3.82 5.94 -9.46
C LEU A 363 5.22 6.57 -9.52
N PHE A 364 5.47 7.67 -8.79
CA PHE A 364 6.83 8.21 -8.65
C PHE A 364 7.79 7.24 -7.96
N VAL A 365 7.32 6.56 -6.89
CA VAL A 365 8.09 5.54 -6.20
C VAL A 365 8.39 4.37 -7.13
N PHE A 366 7.40 3.91 -7.90
CA PHE A 366 7.52 2.78 -8.82
C PHE A 366 8.41 3.11 -10.01
N ILE A 367 8.35 4.32 -10.56
CA ILE A 367 9.31 4.78 -11.58
C ILE A 367 10.73 4.71 -11.01
N SER A 368 10.94 5.26 -9.81
CA SER A 368 12.24 5.19 -9.12
C SER A 368 12.71 3.74 -8.96
N THR A 369 11.85 2.84 -8.47
CA THR A 369 12.18 1.42 -8.27
C THR A 369 12.49 0.70 -9.58
N ASN A 370 11.71 0.92 -10.63
CA ASN A 370 11.92 0.31 -11.95
C ASN A 370 13.23 0.79 -12.60
N VAL A 371 13.56 2.08 -12.48
CA VAL A 371 14.87 2.60 -12.89
C VAL A 371 15.99 2.02 -12.02
N ALA A 372 15.79 1.94 -10.70
CA ALA A 372 16.77 1.40 -9.76
C ALA A 372 17.16 -0.04 -10.09
N VAL A 373 16.21 -0.92 -10.46
CA VAL A 373 16.51 -2.28 -10.97
C VAL A 373 17.50 -2.23 -12.12
N LEU A 374 17.21 -1.42 -13.14
CA LEU A 374 18.03 -1.35 -14.35
C LEU A 374 19.45 -0.84 -14.06
N VAL A 375 19.58 0.17 -13.20
CA VAL A 375 20.87 0.72 -12.77
C VAL A 375 21.65 -0.29 -11.93
N LEU A 376 21.00 -0.88 -10.93
CA LEU A 376 21.63 -1.78 -9.96
C LEU A 376 21.99 -3.14 -10.54
N ARG A 377 21.49 -3.53 -11.72
CA ARG A 377 21.97 -4.74 -12.43
C ARG A 377 23.47 -4.74 -12.73
N ARG A 378 24.11 -3.57 -12.79
CA ARG A 378 25.57 -3.46 -12.94
C ARG A 378 26.33 -3.88 -11.69
N ASP A 379 25.70 -3.76 -10.52
CA ASP A 379 26.27 -4.19 -9.25
C ASP A 379 26.28 -5.73 -9.16
N LYS A 380 27.42 -6.33 -8.85
CA LYS A 380 27.56 -7.79 -8.77
C LYS A 380 27.47 -8.23 -7.32
N VAL A 381 26.50 -9.09 -7.01
CA VAL A 381 26.37 -9.76 -5.72
C VAL A 381 26.73 -11.24 -5.87
N GLU A 382 27.40 -11.81 -4.86
CA GLU A 382 27.87 -13.20 -4.91
C GLU A 382 26.73 -14.23 -4.77
N HIS A 383 25.62 -13.84 -4.14
CA HIS A 383 24.47 -14.73 -3.92
C HIS A 383 23.48 -14.74 -5.09
N LYS A 384 22.80 -15.88 -5.24
CA LYS A 384 21.70 -16.03 -6.21
C LYS A 384 20.51 -15.18 -5.77
N HIS A 385 19.93 -14.45 -6.72
CA HIS A 385 18.74 -13.64 -6.53
C HIS A 385 17.79 -13.82 -7.72
N PHE A 386 16.53 -13.43 -7.55
CA PHE A 386 15.57 -13.42 -8.64
C PHE A 386 15.95 -12.33 -9.64
N ARG A 387 15.88 -12.62 -10.94
CA ARG A 387 16.16 -11.65 -11.99
C ARG A 387 15.01 -11.61 -12.96
N ALA A 388 14.32 -10.47 -13.05
CA ALA A 388 13.24 -10.28 -13.98
C ALA A 388 13.77 -10.22 -15.42
N PRO A 389 13.05 -10.74 -16.44
CA PRO A 389 13.32 -10.41 -17.83
C PRO A 389 13.48 -8.90 -18.03
N THR A 390 14.51 -8.46 -18.76
CA THR A 390 14.84 -7.03 -18.93
C THR A 390 13.71 -6.21 -19.55
N VAL A 391 12.84 -6.85 -20.34
CA VAL A 391 11.66 -6.21 -20.94
C VAL A 391 10.67 -5.74 -19.88
N ILE A 392 10.56 -6.44 -18.74
CA ILE A 392 9.54 -6.16 -17.72
C ILE A 392 9.73 -4.79 -17.04
N PRO A 393 10.91 -4.39 -16.54
CA PRO A 393 11.10 -3.04 -16.00
C PRO A 393 10.82 -1.91 -17.00
N TYR A 394 11.10 -2.12 -18.30
CA TYR A 394 10.75 -1.12 -19.33
C TYR A 394 9.24 -1.02 -19.55
N LEU A 395 8.53 -2.16 -19.58
CA LEU A 395 7.07 -2.17 -19.65
C LEU A 395 6.45 -1.55 -18.39
N ALA A 396 7.04 -1.78 -17.21
CA ALA A 396 6.60 -1.17 -15.96
C ALA A 396 6.80 0.36 -15.97
N LEU A 397 7.89 0.87 -16.56
CA LEU A 397 8.08 2.30 -16.74
C LEU A 397 7.06 2.89 -17.73
N ALA A 398 6.82 2.20 -18.85
CA ALA A 398 5.83 2.61 -19.83
C ALA A 398 4.41 2.64 -19.23
N SER A 399 4.05 1.65 -18.40
CA SER A 399 2.76 1.64 -17.73
C SER A 399 2.62 2.74 -16.69
N CYS A 400 3.67 3.01 -15.89
CA CYS A 400 3.64 4.13 -14.96
C CYS A 400 3.48 5.47 -15.69
N ALA A 401 4.21 5.66 -16.79
CA ALA A 401 4.08 6.86 -17.63
C ALA A 401 2.67 6.98 -18.21
N LEU A 402 2.08 5.88 -18.68
CA LEU A 402 0.70 5.87 -19.19
C LEU A 402 -0.29 6.29 -18.10
N LEU A 403 -0.23 5.69 -16.92
CA LEU A 403 -1.13 6.01 -15.80
C LEU A 403 -0.98 7.45 -15.31
N LEU A 404 0.23 8.03 -15.35
CA LEU A 404 0.45 9.43 -15.02
C LEU A 404 -0.30 10.40 -15.95
N THR A 405 -0.51 10.03 -17.23
CA THR A 405 -1.24 10.89 -18.17
C THR A 405 -2.75 10.91 -17.92
N GLN A 406 -3.28 9.94 -17.18
CA GLN A 406 -4.71 9.84 -16.85
C GLN A 406 -5.08 10.63 -15.59
N GLN A 407 -4.10 11.12 -14.85
CA GLN A 407 -4.31 11.84 -13.60
C GLN A 407 -4.86 13.25 -13.87
N GLY A 408 -5.97 13.59 -13.22
CA GLY A 408 -6.58 14.91 -13.28
C GLY A 408 -5.70 16.03 -12.69
N GLY A 409 -5.89 17.26 -13.17
CA GLY A 409 -5.10 18.42 -12.75
C GLY A 409 -5.19 18.74 -11.25
N ALA A 410 -6.35 18.48 -10.63
CA ALA A 410 -6.53 18.67 -9.18
C ALA A 410 -5.68 17.68 -8.36
N ILE A 411 -5.53 16.44 -8.82
CA ILE A 411 -4.72 15.40 -8.18
C ILE A 411 -3.24 15.75 -8.32
N TRP A 412 -2.83 16.20 -9.51
CA TRP A 412 -1.50 16.75 -9.75
C TRP A 412 -1.17 17.94 -8.84
N LEU A 413 -2.12 18.85 -8.63
CA LEU A 413 -1.94 19.98 -7.73
C LEU A 413 -1.75 19.51 -6.29
N ARG A 414 -2.60 18.61 -5.79
CA ARG A 414 -2.49 18.06 -4.43
C ARG A 414 -1.16 17.32 -4.22
N ALA A 415 -0.81 16.44 -5.15
CA ALA A 415 0.47 15.75 -5.11
C ALA A 415 1.66 16.72 -5.20
N GLY A 416 1.57 17.73 -6.08
CA GLY A 416 2.57 18.78 -6.20
C GLY A 416 2.77 19.57 -4.90
N ILE A 417 1.68 19.89 -4.19
CA ILE A 417 1.72 20.52 -2.86
C ILE A 417 2.41 19.61 -1.85
N LEU A 418 2.05 18.32 -1.81
CA LEU A 418 2.69 17.35 -0.91
C LEU A 418 4.20 17.23 -1.21
N LEU A 419 4.58 17.08 -2.48
CA LEU A 419 5.98 17.03 -2.90
C LEU A 419 6.74 18.31 -2.56
N ALA A 420 6.11 19.48 -2.76
CA ALA A 420 6.68 20.77 -2.39
C ALA A 420 6.91 20.88 -0.89
N ILE A 421 5.97 20.40 -0.06
CA ILE A 421 6.15 20.31 1.39
C ILE A 421 7.34 19.40 1.73
N GLY A 422 7.45 18.23 1.10
CA GLY A 422 8.58 17.32 1.29
C GLY A 422 9.91 17.99 0.96
N LEU A 423 10.02 18.62 -0.22
CA LEU A 423 11.22 19.34 -0.63
C LEU A 423 11.54 20.51 0.32
N ALA A 424 10.54 21.29 0.72
CA ALA A 424 10.72 22.38 1.67
C ALA A 424 11.25 21.87 3.02
N LEU A 425 10.71 20.75 3.53
CA LEU A 425 11.21 20.10 4.76
C LEU A 425 12.66 19.64 4.60
N PHE A 426 13.01 19.04 3.47
CA PHE A 426 14.38 18.61 3.18
C PHE A 426 15.37 19.78 3.19
N PHE A 427 15.04 20.87 2.49
CA PHE A 427 15.89 22.06 2.44
C PHE A 427 15.95 22.80 3.78
N LEU A 428 14.83 22.87 4.51
CA LEU A 428 14.78 23.47 5.84
C LEU A 428 15.69 22.72 6.81
N VAL A 429 15.62 21.39 6.85
CA VAL A 429 16.47 20.57 7.72
C VAL A 429 17.94 20.70 7.33
N ARG A 430 18.25 20.72 6.03
CA ARG A 430 19.62 20.93 5.52
C ARG A 430 20.17 22.30 5.87
N TRP A 431 19.33 23.33 5.87
CA TRP A 431 19.70 24.69 6.26
C TRP A 431 19.91 24.82 7.77
N LEU A 432 19.07 24.14 8.57
CA LEU A 432 19.18 24.14 10.04
C LEU A 432 20.28 23.21 10.58
N SER A 433 20.78 22.25 9.78
CA SER A 433 21.86 21.33 10.15
C SER A 433 23.05 21.39 9.18
N PRO A 434 23.82 22.50 9.08
CA PRO A 434 24.83 22.69 8.04
C PRO A 434 26.06 21.76 8.10
N ARG A 435 26.21 20.88 9.10
CA ARG A 435 27.41 20.05 9.29
C ARG A 435 27.08 18.76 10.03
N LYS A 436 27.20 17.61 9.34
CA LYS A 436 27.59 16.26 9.87
C LYS A 436 27.45 15.14 8.81
N LEU A 437 27.97 15.33 7.61
CA LEU A 437 28.04 14.26 6.60
C LEU A 437 29.46 14.16 6.00
N GLY A 438 30.46 14.18 6.88
CA GLY A 438 31.87 14.08 6.50
C GLY A 438 32.73 13.14 7.35
N GLU A 439 32.26 12.56 8.46
CA GLU A 439 33.16 11.85 9.40
C GLU A 439 32.74 10.43 9.85
N ASP A 440 31.55 9.91 9.53
CA ASP A 440 31.15 8.58 10.04
C ASP A 440 31.30 7.42 9.04
N SER A 441 31.95 7.62 7.89
CA SER A 441 32.30 6.53 6.95
C SER A 441 33.75 6.04 7.08
N HIS A 442 34.48 6.44 8.13
CA HIS A 442 35.87 6.02 8.35
C HIS A 442 36.24 5.95 9.84
N ASN A 443 35.55 5.11 10.61
CA ASN A 443 36.08 4.67 11.89
C ASN A 443 35.71 3.21 12.18
N ASP A 444 36.29 2.31 11.38
CA ASP A 444 36.60 0.97 11.86
C ASP A 444 37.69 1.13 12.94
N ALA A 445 37.26 1.38 14.17
CA ALA A 445 38.14 1.28 15.31
C ALA A 445 38.46 -0.22 15.52
N PRO A 446 39.75 -0.61 15.61
CA PRO A 446 40.12 -2.00 15.79
C PRO A 446 39.61 -2.48 17.14
N VAL A 447 38.92 -3.62 17.14
CA VAL A 447 38.63 -4.40 18.34
C VAL A 447 39.98 -4.71 18.99
N LYS A 448 40.27 -4.07 20.13
CA LYS A 448 41.40 -4.44 20.97
C LYS A 448 41.18 -5.89 21.41
N GLU A 449 42.04 -6.77 20.93
CA GLU A 449 42.32 -8.05 21.58
C GLU A 449 42.69 -7.78 23.03
N SER A 450 41.79 -8.12 23.96
CA SER A 450 42.16 -8.31 25.35
C SER A 450 42.75 -9.71 25.51
N GLY A 451 44.03 -9.83 25.16
CA GLY A 451 44.90 -10.87 25.69
C GLY A 451 45.50 -10.40 27.03
N ASN A 452 45.22 -11.15 28.09
CA ASN A 452 46.12 -11.53 29.19
C ASN A 452 45.27 -12.21 30.28
N ALA A 453 45.43 -13.51 30.50
CA ALA A 453 46.48 -14.10 31.33
C ALA A 453 46.26 -13.83 32.83
N LEU A 454 45.58 -14.77 33.50
CA LEU A 454 46.13 -15.62 34.58
C LEU A 454 45.18 -16.80 34.83
#